data_AF-A0A174JQD5-F1
#
_entry.id   AF-A0A174JQD5-F1
#
_cell.length_a   1.000
_cell.length_b   1.000
_cell.length_c   1.000
_cell.angle_alpha   90.00
_cell.angle_beta   90.00
_cell.angle_gamma   90.00
#
_symmetry.space_group_name_H-M   'P 1'
#
loop_
_entity.id
_entity.type
_entity.pdbx_description
1 polymer ?
#
loop_
_entity_poly.entity_id
_entity_poly.type
_entity_poly.pdbx_seq_one_letter_code
_entity_poly.pdbx_strand_id
1 'polypeptide(L)'
;MKFFIFRNNTLENIFGTDEVEYSGYEDISYIPQNTSLYLWMYQIPIRWNQKQLADEIDAYIRKMQLVFSQVPQGKEFVAFTLVDIFPTRFTDANFIVREAIVRYNTQLYNMAGTNVNFKVIDFSEFTSRYRSEELIGWKFYFISQMYISSKITSEFATWVDSKIQNIALKRKKCLILDLDNTLWGGVLGEEGINGIQIGGDYPGKAFLYFQEALSALSKEGIILSVCSKNNEEDVFDAWEQNPFMVLRKKDFVAIRINWNDKASNIVELSKELNIGLDSMVFIDDNPAERELVKQTLPMVAVPDFPKQAYMLPQFFMQLVRDYFEVYEITGEDKKKTEQYKANAERTREQAKFLNFEDFLRSLEIKIELQKVDSFNISRIAQMTQKTNQFNLTTQRYSEADVRQLLDNQWKIYCIRVSDKFGDNGITGAVFIADNSIENILLSCRILGKGIETAFIKFVFKLLVEDGVSALEAKFIPTLKNRQVADFYDRLGFSVMRVEEGVKYYMANIDKLDLSIPDYYSITVKQ
;
A
#
# COMPACT_ATOMS: atom_id res chain seq x y z
N MET A 1 -5.04 17.83 13.11
CA MET A 1 -3.77 17.10 12.87
C MET A 1 -2.66 18.14 12.82
N LYS A 2 -1.65 18.10 13.72
CA LYS A 2 -0.64 19.17 13.76
C LYS A 2 0.39 19.03 12.64
N PHE A 3 0.55 20.05 11.81
CA PHE A 3 1.55 20.13 10.74
C PHE A 3 2.66 21.11 11.08
N PHE A 4 3.87 20.87 10.59
CA PHE A 4 4.95 21.87 10.62
C PHE A 4 5.50 22.10 9.21
N ILE A 5 5.51 23.35 8.76
CA ILE A 5 5.90 23.71 7.39
C ILE A 5 7.22 24.50 7.40
N PHE A 6 8.25 23.91 6.79
CA PHE A 6 9.49 24.60 6.43
C PHE A 6 9.27 25.39 5.14
N ARG A 7 9.59 26.68 5.17
CA ARG A 7 9.24 27.62 4.10
C ARG A 7 10.28 28.72 3.90
N ASN A 8 10.22 29.35 2.73
CA ASN A 8 10.93 30.59 2.42
C ASN A 8 10.01 31.73 1.92
N ASN A 9 8.69 31.52 1.98
CA ASN A 9 7.65 32.48 1.59
C ASN A 9 6.42 32.31 2.50
N THR A 10 5.49 33.25 2.42
CA THR A 10 4.23 33.24 3.21
C THR A 10 3.28 32.18 2.68
N LEU A 11 2.70 31.40 3.59
CA LEU A 11 1.86 30.22 3.28
C LEU A 11 0.59 30.13 4.15
N GLU A 12 0.40 31.05 5.10
CA GLU A 12 -0.73 31.10 6.03
C GLU A 12 -2.06 31.28 5.30
N ASN A 13 -2.06 31.93 4.14
CA ASN A 13 -3.23 32.07 3.28
C ASN A 13 -3.67 30.74 2.63
N ILE A 14 -2.79 29.73 2.61
CA ILE A 14 -3.04 28.43 1.99
C ILE A 14 -3.44 27.40 3.05
N PHE A 15 -2.67 27.33 4.15
CA PHE A 15 -2.86 26.29 5.16
C PHE A 15 -3.55 26.77 6.46
N GLY A 16 -3.80 28.08 6.60
CA GLY A 16 -4.40 28.64 7.81
C GLY A 16 -3.41 28.74 8.99
N THR A 17 -3.93 28.87 10.21
CA THR A 17 -3.09 28.86 11.43
C THR A 17 -3.60 27.89 12.49
N ASP A 18 -4.76 27.29 12.24
CA ASP A 18 -5.34 26.26 13.09
C ASP A 18 -4.65 24.94 12.80
N GLU A 19 -3.99 24.37 13.81
CA GLU A 19 -3.24 23.11 13.72
C GLU A 19 -2.02 23.11 12.77
N VAL A 20 -1.57 24.27 12.29
CA VAL A 20 -0.35 24.40 11.46
C VAL A 20 0.64 25.34 12.13
N GLU A 21 1.88 24.88 12.28
CA GLU A 21 3.01 25.68 12.72
C GLU A 21 4.00 25.87 11.55
N TYR A 22 4.72 26.99 11.56
CA TYR A 22 5.60 27.38 10.46
C TYR A 22 7.00 27.68 10.95
N SER A 23 8.00 27.35 10.15
CA SER A 23 9.33 27.91 10.33
C SER A 23 9.32 29.42 10.05
N GLY A 24 10.32 30.13 10.59
CA GLY A 24 10.74 31.40 10.01
C GLY A 24 11.14 31.22 8.53
N TYR A 25 11.21 32.31 7.78
CA TYR A 25 11.66 32.25 6.38
C TYR A 25 13.10 31.74 6.32
N GLU A 26 13.30 30.63 5.61
CA GLU A 26 14.58 29.91 5.49
C GLU A 26 15.18 29.40 6.81
N ASP A 27 14.42 29.47 7.90
CA ASP A 27 14.86 28.99 9.20
C ASP A 27 14.66 27.48 9.29
N ILE A 28 15.73 26.78 9.64
CA ILE A 28 15.77 25.32 9.86
C ILE A 28 16.30 24.97 11.26
N SER A 29 16.46 25.95 12.14
CA SER A 29 17.04 25.78 13.48
C SER A 29 16.11 25.07 14.46
N TYR A 30 14.80 25.12 14.20
CA TYR A 30 13.77 24.52 15.05
C TYR A 30 13.00 23.43 14.30
N ILE A 31 12.91 22.25 14.92
CA ILE A 31 12.19 21.08 14.41
C ILE A 31 11.30 20.56 15.54
N PRO A 32 9.99 20.85 15.55
CA PRO A 32 9.10 20.48 16.65
C PRO A 32 8.88 18.98 16.72
N GLN A 33 9.07 18.38 17.89
CA GLN A 33 8.96 16.93 18.06
C GLN A 33 7.51 16.42 18.05
N ASN A 34 6.55 17.26 18.45
CA ASN A 34 5.13 16.90 18.64
C ASN A 34 4.25 17.18 17.41
N THR A 35 4.79 16.91 16.22
CA THR A 35 4.11 17.12 14.94
C THR A 35 3.78 15.77 14.28
N SER A 36 2.65 15.69 13.58
CA SER A 36 2.24 14.47 12.86
C SER A 36 2.86 14.35 11.46
N LEU A 37 3.06 15.48 10.79
CA LEU A 37 3.59 15.55 9.42
C LEU A 37 4.43 16.83 9.24
N TYR A 38 5.59 16.68 8.60
CA TYR A 38 6.45 17.80 8.21
C TYR A 38 6.31 18.07 6.72
N LEU A 39 6.19 19.34 6.35
CA LEU A 39 6.10 19.79 4.96
C LEU A 39 7.31 20.64 4.63
N TRP A 40 8.02 20.30 3.56
CA TRP A 40 9.09 21.10 2.98
C TRP A 40 8.57 21.79 1.73
N MET A 41 8.26 23.08 1.88
CA MET A 41 7.61 23.88 0.84
C MET A 41 8.43 25.12 0.53
N TYR A 42 9.58 24.87 -0.08
CA TYR A 42 10.46 25.92 -0.60
C TYR A 42 10.07 26.26 -2.03
N GLN A 43 10.18 27.53 -2.39
CA GLN A 43 9.95 28.04 -3.73
C GLN A 43 11.23 28.68 -4.28
N ILE A 44 11.34 28.78 -5.60
CA ILE A 44 12.50 29.43 -6.23
C ILE A 44 12.40 30.94 -5.97
N PRO A 45 13.40 31.59 -5.37
CA PRO A 45 13.35 33.02 -5.16
C PRO A 45 13.53 33.77 -6.48
N ILE A 46 12.92 34.95 -6.59
CA ILE A 46 13.01 35.77 -7.81
C ILE A 46 14.33 36.54 -7.78
N ARG A 47 15.32 36.08 -8.56
CA ARG A 47 16.65 36.67 -8.69
C ARG A 47 17.05 36.80 -10.16
N TRP A 48 17.84 37.84 -10.47
CA TRP A 48 18.35 38.06 -11.82
C TRP A 48 19.70 37.37 -12.07
N ASN A 49 20.51 37.18 -11.04
CA ASN A 49 21.79 36.46 -11.15
C ASN A 49 21.54 34.95 -11.18
N GLN A 50 21.56 34.36 -12.38
CA GLN A 50 21.28 32.95 -12.61
C GLN A 50 22.23 32.01 -11.85
N LYS A 51 23.52 32.39 -11.71
CA LYS A 51 24.49 31.56 -10.99
C LYS A 51 24.20 31.53 -9.51
N GLN A 52 23.98 32.70 -8.90
CA GLN A 52 23.60 32.79 -7.49
C GLN A 52 22.31 32.04 -7.20
N LEU A 53 21.32 32.14 -8.10
CA LEU A 53 20.05 31.43 -7.96
C LEU A 53 20.22 29.91 -8.03
N ALA A 54 21.06 29.41 -8.94
CA ALA A 54 21.39 27.99 -9.02
C ALA A 54 22.11 27.48 -7.77
N ASP A 55 23.09 28.23 -7.26
CA ASP A 55 23.82 27.90 -6.03
C ASP A 55 22.88 27.85 -4.80
N GLU A 56 21.88 28.73 -4.77
CA GLU A 56 20.84 28.78 -3.72
C GLU A 56 19.90 27.56 -3.80
N ILE A 57 19.45 27.17 -5.00
CA ILE A 57 18.65 25.94 -5.21
C ILE A 57 19.44 24.70 -4.78
N ASP A 58 20.72 24.60 -5.15
CA ASP A 58 21.56 23.47 -4.72
C ASP A 58 21.76 23.46 -3.20
N ALA A 59 21.75 24.62 -2.53
CA ALA A 59 21.80 24.69 -1.08
C ALA A 59 20.52 24.17 -0.39
N TYR A 60 19.35 24.28 -1.04
CA TYR A 60 18.10 23.73 -0.49
C TYR A 60 18.17 22.22 -0.28
N ILE A 61 18.87 21.50 -1.16
CA ILE A 61 19.09 20.05 -1.01
C ILE A 61 19.75 19.75 0.34
N ARG A 62 20.86 20.44 0.65
CA ARG A 62 21.63 20.25 1.87
C ARG A 62 20.81 20.62 3.11
N LYS A 63 20.08 21.76 3.07
CA LYS A 63 19.21 22.19 4.16
C LYS A 63 18.12 21.14 4.45
N MET A 64 17.42 20.67 3.41
CA MET A 64 16.36 19.68 3.53
C MET A 64 16.88 18.34 4.07
N GLN A 65 18.03 17.85 3.57
CA GLN A 65 18.64 16.62 4.08
C GLN A 65 18.99 16.71 5.56
N LEU A 66 19.54 17.85 6.00
CA LEU A 66 19.83 18.12 7.40
C LEU A 66 18.57 18.11 8.26
N VAL A 67 17.49 18.75 7.79
CA VAL A 67 16.19 18.73 8.48
C VAL A 67 15.65 17.31 8.56
N PHE A 68 15.60 16.58 7.43
CA PHE A 68 15.07 15.22 7.37
C PHE A 68 15.84 14.27 8.30
N SER A 69 17.15 14.42 8.42
CA SER A 69 17.96 13.60 9.34
C SER A 69 17.62 13.78 10.83
N GLN A 70 16.96 14.88 11.17
CA GLN A 70 16.54 15.22 12.54
C GLN A 70 15.04 15.02 12.77
N VAL A 71 14.29 14.66 11.74
CA VAL A 71 12.87 14.33 11.85
C VAL A 71 12.72 13.04 12.68
N PRO A 72 11.83 13.01 13.68
CA PRO A 72 11.64 11.83 14.51
C PRO A 72 11.25 10.60 13.68
N GLN A 73 11.78 9.45 14.05
CA GLN A 73 11.57 8.21 13.31
C GLN A 73 10.07 7.87 13.21
N GLY A 74 9.65 7.46 12.01
CA GLY A 74 8.24 7.11 11.73
C GLY A 74 7.31 8.29 11.48
N LYS A 75 7.81 9.54 11.56
CA LYS A 75 7.04 10.73 11.11
C LYS A 75 7.19 10.93 9.61
N GLU A 76 6.10 11.30 8.97
CA GLU A 76 6.09 11.60 7.55
C GLU A 76 6.75 12.95 7.26
N PHE A 77 7.51 12.99 6.18
CA PHE A 77 8.14 14.18 5.63
C PHE A 77 7.76 14.30 4.17
N VAL A 78 7.08 15.38 3.80
CA VAL A 78 6.56 15.61 2.45
C VAL A 78 7.27 16.81 1.84
N ALA A 79 7.96 16.61 0.72
CA ALA A 79 8.72 17.66 0.02
C ALA A 79 8.13 17.99 -1.34
N PHE A 80 8.00 19.29 -1.64
CA PHE A 80 7.53 19.74 -2.95
C PHE A 80 8.68 19.86 -3.95
N THR A 81 8.44 19.44 -5.19
CA THR A 81 9.35 19.72 -6.31
C THR A 81 9.42 21.22 -6.57
N LEU A 82 10.55 21.67 -7.09
CA LEU A 82 10.72 23.05 -7.55
C LEU A 82 10.26 23.18 -9.00
N VAL A 83 9.54 24.26 -9.27
CA VAL A 83 9.13 24.69 -10.61
C VAL A 83 9.54 26.14 -10.80
N ASP A 84 10.18 26.43 -11.93
CA ASP A 84 10.51 27.79 -12.34
C ASP A 84 9.28 28.48 -12.92
N ILE A 85 8.44 29.01 -12.02
CA ILE A 85 7.19 29.68 -12.40
C ILE A 85 7.41 31.07 -13.02
N PHE A 86 8.60 31.65 -12.83
CA PHE A 86 9.00 32.93 -13.42
C PHE A 86 10.46 32.89 -13.90
N PRO A 87 10.72 32.28 -15.07
CA PRO A 87 12.08 32.09 -15.56
C PRO A 87 12.74 33.43 -15.89
N THR A 88 13.78 33.79 -15.13
CA THR A 88 14.53 35.04 -15.27
C THR A 88 15.69 34.94 -16.29
N ARG A 89 15.45 34.30 -17.43
CA ARG A 89 16.47 34.05 -18.47
C ARG A 89 16.50 35.17 -19.51
N PHE A 90 17.70 35.68 -19.79
CA PHE A 90 17.95 36.68 -20.83
C PHE A 90 18.46 36.07 -22.15
N THR A 91 18.84 34.78 -22.15
CA THR A 91 19.31 34.04 -23.33
C THR A 91 18.78 32.61 -23.29
N ASP A 92 18.53 32.04 -24.47
CA ASP A 92 18.03 30.66 -24.60
C ASP A 92 19.09 29.59 -24.32
N ALA A 93 20.37 29.98 -24.22
CA ALA A 93 21.50 29.08 -24.00
C ALA A 93 21.88 28.89 -22.52
N ASN A 94 21.28 29.65 -21.59
CA ASN A 94 21.60 29.53 -20.17
C ASN A 94 20.62 28.58 -19.47
N PHE A 95 21.12 27.38 -19.13
CA PHE A 95 20.35 26.33 -18.47
C PHE A 95 20.70 26.11 -17.00
N ILE A 96 21.58 26.93 -16.40
CA ILE A 96 22.16 26.63 -15.08
C ILE A 96 21.10 26.48 -13.97
N VAL A 97 20.07 27.33 -13.97
CA VAL A 97 18.95 27.26 -13.02
C VAL A 97 18.10 26.03 -13.30
N ARG A 98 17.82 25.72 -14.57
CA ARG A 98 17.08 24.52 -14.97
C ARG A 98 17.80 23.24 -14.52
N GLU A 99 19.12 23.18 -14.69
CA GLU A 99 19.93 22.05 -14.24
C GLU A 99 19.90 21.91 -12.71
N ALA A 100 19.96 23.03 -11.97
CA ALA A 100 19.84 23.01 -10.51
C ALA A 100 18.47 22.49 -10.05
N ILE A 101 17.38 22.90 -10.70
CA ILE A 101 16.02 22.39 -10.42
C ILE A 101 15.95 20.90 -10.69
N VAL A 102 16.49 20.43 -11.82
CA VAL A 102 16.53 18.99 -12.14
C VAL A 102 17.29 18.24 -11.06
N ARG A 103 18.48 18.71 -10.63
CA ARG A 103 19.24 18.08 -9.54
C ARG A 103 18.44 18.01 -8.24
N TYR A 104 17.80 19.11 -7.85
CA TYR A 104 16.96 19.15 -6.64
C TYR A 104 15.80 18.16 -6.72
N ASN A 105 15.02 18.18 -7.81
CA ASN A 105 13.86 17.29 -7.98
C ASN A 105 14.29 15.83 -8.05
N THR A 106 15.37 15.51 -8.78
CA THR A 106 15.95 14.16 -8.80
C THR A 106 16.36 13.69 -7.41
N GLN A 107 16.94 14.58 -6.59
CA GLN A 107 17.32 14.22 -5.23
C GLN A 107 16.09 13.92 -4.35
N LEU A 108 14.98 14.64 -4.51
CA LEU A 108 13.73 14.32 -3.82
C LEU A 108 13.23 12.92 -4.19
N TYR A 109 13.21 12.59 -5.48
CA TYR A 109 12.77 11.26 -5.93
C TYR A 109 13.68 10.14 -5.42
N ASN A 110 15.00 10.37 -5.40
CA ASN A 110 15.96 9.42 -4.83
C ASN A 110 15.72 9.19 -3.32
N MET A 111 15.40 10.26 -2.58
CA MET A 111 15.10 10.16 -1.15
C MET A 111 13.77 9.43 -0.89
N ALA A 112 12.73 9.71 -1.67
CA ALA A 112 11.48 8.95 -1.59
C ALA A 112 11.66 7.48 -1.97
N GLY A 113 12.52 7.16 -2.93
CA GLY A 113 12.82 5.78 -3.32
C GLY A 113 13.62 4.99 -2.26
N THR A 114 14.26 5.67 -1.32
CA THR A 114 15.10 5.04 -0.28
C THR A 114 14.53 5.14 1.14
N ASN A 115 13.62 6.08 1.39
CA ASN A 115 13.08 6.35 2.72
C ASN A 115 11.55 6.27 2.70
N VAL A 116 11.00 5.27 3.39
CA VAL A 116 9.54 4.99 3.44
C VAL A 116 8.74 6.20 3.94
N ASN A 117 9.28 6.98 4.86
CA ASN A 117 8.61 8.15 5.45
C ASN A 117 8.85 9.45 4.70
N PHE A 118 9.63 9.44 3.61
CA PHE A 118 9.85 10.60 2.75
C PHE A 118 8.93 10.51 1.53
N LYS A 119 8.09 11.52 1.32
CA LYS A 119 7.15 11.60 0.21
C LYS A 119 7.43 12.87 -0.59
N VAL A 120 7.18 12.83 -1.89
CA VAL A 120 7.33 13.99 -2.77
C VAL A 120 5.94 14.49 -3.12
N ILE A 121 5.76 15.75 -3.44
CA ILE A 121 4.58 16.22 -4.19
C ILE A 121 5.12 16.95 -5.42
N ASP A 122 4.70 16.51 -6.60
CA ASP A 122 5.08 17.18 -7.84
C ASP A 122 4.27 18.46 -8.02
N PHE A 123 4.90 19.60 -7.71
CA PHE A 123 4.30 20.91 -7.81
C PHE A 123 3.92 21.27 -9.26
N SER A 124 4.56 20.64 -10.26
CA SER A 124 4.24 20.87 -11.67
C SER A 124 2.83 20.42 -12.04
N GLU A 125 2.25 19.46 -11.32
CA GLU A 125 0.85 19.02 -11.51
C GLU A 125 -0.16 20.15 -11.26
N PHE A 126 0.19 21.09 -10.39
CA PHE A 126 -0.63 22.26 -10.12
C PHE A 126 -0.27 23.41 -11.06
N THR A 127 1.01 23.75 -11.15
CA THR A 127 1.43 24.96 -11.88
C THR A 127 1.17 24.87 -13.38
N SER A 128 1.18 23.65 -13.96
CA SER A 128 0.89 23.44 -15.40
C SER A 128 -0.56 23.76 -15.80
N ARG A 129 -1.46 23.96 -14.83
CA ARG A 129 -2.87 24.32 -15.07
C ARG A 129 -3.07 25.81 -15.37
N TYR A 130 -2.05 26.62 -15.11
CA TYR A 130 -2.12 28.08 -15.19
C TYR A 130 -0.97 28.62 -16.05
N ARG A 131 -1.15 29.82 -16.60
CA ARG A 131 -0.04 30.53 -17.24
C ARG A 131 0.87 31.15 -16.17
N SER A 132 2.14 31.38 -16.51
CA SER A 132 3.14 31.92 -15.58
C SER A 132 2.70 33.24 -14.92
N GLU A 133 1.99 34.10 -15.65
CA GLU A 133 1.50 35.39 -15.14
C GLU A 133 0.33 35.26 -14.16
N GLU A 134 -0.36 34.12 -14.15
CA GLU A 134 -1.48 33.83 -13.25
C GLU A 134 -1.01 33.23 -11.93
N LEU A 135 0.18 32.61 -11.93
CA LEU A 135 0.77 31.95 -10.77
C LEU A 135 1.24 32.95 -9.71
N ILE A 136 1.83 34.08 -10.10
CA ILE A 136 2.37 35.09 -9.17
C ILE A 136 1.48 36.33 -9.10
N GLY A 137 1.01 36.65 -7.91
CA GLY A 137 0.35 37.92 -7.61
C GLY A 137 1.36 38.98 -7.17
N TRP A 138 2.02 39.67 -8.11
CA TRP A 138 3.13 40.60 -7.83
C TRP A 138 2.89 41.59 -6.68
N LYS A 139 1.68 42.15 -6.57
CA LYS A 139 1.30 43.05 -5.47
C LYS A 139 1.51 42.39 -4.11
N PHE A 140 1.01 41.17 -3.92
CA PHE A 140 1.09 40.46 -2.64
C PHE A 140 2.47 39.81 -2.43
N TYR A 141 3.17 39.46 -3.50
CA TYR A 141 4.57 39.05 -3.40
C TYR A 141 5.43 40.13 -2.73
N PHE A 142 5.33 41.40 -3.17
CA PHE A 142 6.13 42.48 -2.57
C PHE A 142 5.64 42.95 -1.21
N ILE A 143 4.34 42.85 -0.91
CA ILE A 143 3.78 43.28 0.38
C ILE A 143 4.04 42.25 1.48
N SER A 144 3.91 40.97 1.16
CA SER A 144 3.83 39.91 2.17
C SER A 144 4.54 38.62 1.76
N GLN A 145 5.37 38.61 0.72
CA GLN A 145 6.07 37.40 0.23
C GLN A 145 5.12 36.24 -0.09
N MET A 146 3.89 36.55 -0.53
CA MET A 146 2.95 35.54 -1.02
C MET A 146 3.34 35.17 -2.45
N TYR A 147 3.85 33.95 -2.62
CA TYR A 147 4.35 33.48 -3.91
C TYR A 147 3.22 33.07 -4.87
N ILE A 148 2.20 32.40 -4.35
CA ILE A 148 1.01 31.99 -5.10
C ILE A 148 -0.02 33.13 -5.11
N SER A 149 -0.54 33.44 -6.30
CA SER A 149 -1.55 34.46 -6.51
C SER A 149 -2.80 34.22 -5.67
N SER A 150 -3.32 35.31 -5.08
CA SER A 150 -4.55 35.28 -4.30
C SER A 150 -5.77 34.81 -5.11
N LYS A 151 -5.71 34.89 -6.44
CA LYS A 151 -6.79 34.46 -7.35
C LYS A 151 -6.94 32.94 -7.45
N ILE A 152 -5.88 32.19 -7.14
CA ILE A 152 -5.84 30.72 -7.28
C ILE A 152 -5.52 30.01 -5.96
N THR A 153 -5.51 30.77 -4.85
CA THR A 153 -5.11 30.27 -3.54
C THR A 153 -6.07 29.18 -3.03
N SER A 154 -7.38 29.32 -3.27
CA SER A 154 -8.40 28.33 -2.88
C SER A 154 -8.23 26.99 -3.60
N GLU A 155 -7.97 27.05 -4.90
CA GLU A 155 -7.73 25.90 -5.76
C GLU A 155 -6.43 25.21 -5.37
N PHE A 156 -5.40 26.01 -5.04
CA PHE A 156 -4.14 25.49 -4.55
C PHE A 156 -4.28 24.81 -3.19
N ALA A 157 -4.96 25.43 -2.23
CA ALA A 157 -5.20 24.85 -0.91
C ALA A 157 -5.97 23.53 -1.01
N THR A 158 -7.04 23.49 -1.81
CA THR A 158 -7.82 22.27 -2.07
C THR A 158 -6.94 21.17 -2.70
N TRP A 159 -6.09 21.53 -3.65
CA TRP A 159 -5.18 20.58 -4.30
C TRP A 159 -4.14 20.02 -3.33
N VAL A 160 -3.52 20.87 -2.50
CA VAL A 160 -2.54 20.42 -1.50
C VAL A 160 -3.20 19.53 -0.45
N ASP A 161 -4.37 19.91 0.09
CA ASP A 161 -5.09 19.09 1.06
C ASP A 161 -5.41 17.72 0.46
N SER A 162 -5.92 17.66 -0.77
CA SER A 162 -6.15 16.39 -1.47
C SER A 162 -4.86 15.55 -1.59
N LYS A 163 -3.71 16.15 -1.89
CA LYS A 163 -2.43 15.42 -1.95
C LYS A 163 -1.98 14.92 -0.59
N ILE A 164 -2.15 15.71 0.49
CA ILE A 164 -1.82 15.30 1.85
C ILE A 164 -2.76 14.18 2.33
N GLN A 165 -4.06 14.30 2.09
CA GLN A 165 -5.03 13.25 2.41
C GLN A 165 -4.71 11.96 1.66
N ASN A 166 -4.35 12.03 0.38
CA ASN A 166 -3.95 10.85 -0.40
C ASN A 166 -2.69 10.17 0.15
N ILE A 167 -1.75 10.94 0.70
CA ILE A 167 -0.57 10.40 1.40
C ILE A 167 -1.00 9.68 2.69
N ALA A 168 -1.97 10.23 3.42
CA ALA A 168 -2.50 9.65 4.65
C ALA A 168 -3.47 8.45 4.42
N LEU A 169 -4.12 8.39 3.26
CA LEU A 169 -5.09 7.36 2.90
C LEU A 169 -4.41 6.08 2.40
N LYS A 170 -5.00 4.93 2.76
CA LYS A 170 -4.54 3.65 2.24
C LYS A 170 -4.96 3.51 0.78
N ARG A 171 -3.97 3.35 -0.11
CA ARG A 171 -4.11 2.93 -1.52
C ARG A 171 -5.25 1.92 -1.70
N LYS A 172 -6.13 2.17 -2.69
CA LYS A 172 -7.06 1.13 -3.15
C LYS A 172 -6.26 0.01 -3.82
N LYS A 173 -6.61 -1.24 -3.56
CA LYS A 173 -5.82 -2.42 -3.96
C LYS A 173 -6.39 -3.13 -5.17
N CYS A 174 -7.69 -2.99 -5.41
CA CYS A 174 -8.41 -3.73 -6.42
C CYS A 174 -9.30 -2.81 -7.25
N LEU A 175 -9.22 -2.98 -8.57
CA LEU A 175 -10.11 -2.39 -9.56
C LEU A 175 -11.02 -3.48 -10.10
N ILE A 176 -12.32 -3.32 -9.85
CA ILE A 176 -13.39 -4.20 -10.32
C ILE A 176 -13.99 -3.57 -11.57
N LEU A 177 -14.00 -4.33 -12.65
CA LEU A 177 -14.34 -3.89 -13.99
C LEU A 177 -15.65 -4.57 -14.43
N ASP A 178 -16.60 -3.78 -14.90
CA ASP A 178 -17.62 -4.25 -15.82
C ASP A 178 -17.00 -4.55 -17.21
N LEU A 179 -17.73 -5.20 -18.11
CA LEU A 179 -17.26 -5.59 -19.44
C LEU A 179 -17.89 -4.77 -20.58
N ASP A 180 -19.18 -4.92 -20.81
CA ASP A 180 -19.87 -4.29 -21.94
C ASP A 180 -19.88 -2.77 -21.80
N ASN A 181 -19.58 -2.04 -22.88
CA ASN A 181 -19.39 -0.58 -22.88
C ASN A 181 -18.32 -0.04 -21.90
N THR A 182 -17.60 -0.92 -21.19
CA THR A 182 -16.57 -0.58 -20.20
C THR A 182 -15.18 -0.97 -20.70
N LEU A 183 -14.96 -2.24 -21.07
CA LEU A 183 -13.69 -2.74 -21.63
C LEU A 183 -13.69 -2.84 -23.16
N TRP A 184 -14.87 -2.82 -23.77
CA TRP A 184 -15.11 -2.72 -25.21
C TRP A 184 -16.41 -1.94 -25.43
N GLY A 185 -16.64 -1.43 -26.64
CA GLY A 185 -17.93 -0.84 -26.99
C GLY A 185 -18.92 -1.91 -27.48
N GLY A 186 -20.20 -1.75 -27.16
CA GLY A 186 -21.26 -2.67 -27.56
C GLY A 186 -21.54 -3.76 -26.52
N VAL A 187 -22.63 -4.50 -26.75
CA VAL A 187 -23.12 -5.56 -25.85
C VAL A 187 -22.79 -6.92 -26.45
N LEU A 188 -21.90 -7.67 -25.82
CA LEU A 188 -21.39 -8.93 -26.37
C LEU A 188 -22.49 -9.96 -26.68
N GLY A 189 -23.50 -10.07 -25.80
CA GLY A 189 -24.61 -11.01 -25.98
C GLY A 189 -25.55 -10.67 -27.15
N GLU A 190 -25.57 -9.42 -27.60
CA GLU A 190 -26.42 -8.95 -28.71
C GLU A 190 -25.64 -8.87 -30.03
N GLU A 191 -24.40 -8.39 -29.97
CA GLU A 191 -23.59 -8.07 -31.13
C GLU A 191 -22.59 -9.18 -31.50
N GLY A 192 -22.30 -10.08 -30.57
CA GLY A 192 -21.33 -11.15 -30.71
C GLY A 192 -19.88 -10.67 -30.78
N ILE A 193 -18.94 -11.63 -30.82
CA ILE A 193 -17.49 -11.38 -30.73
C ILE A 193 -16.96 -10.45 -31.84
N ASN A 194 -17.57 -10.51 -33.04
CA ASN A 194 -17.18 -9.70 -34.19
C ASN A 194 -17.85 -8.31 -34.22
N GLY A 195 -18.91 -8.10 -33.42
CA GLY A 195 -19.65 -6.85 -33.37
C GLY A 195 -19.12 -5.88 -32.32
N ILE A 196 -18.55 -6.39 -31.23
CA ILE A 196 -17.97 -5.53 -30.18
C ILE A 196 -16.81 -4.67 -30.70
N GLN A 197 -16.76 -3.44 -30.22
CA GLN A 197 -15.84 -2.41 -30.66
C GLN A 197 -14.57 -2.44 -29.81
N ILE A 198 -13.53 -3.10 -30.32
CA ILE A 198 -12.20 -3.18 -29.71
C ILE A 198 -11.12 -3.18 -30.80
N GLY A 199 -10.13 -2.30 -30.69
CA GLY A 199 -9.10 -2.11 -31.72
C GLY A 199 -9.57 -1.27 -32.92
N GLY A 200 -8.78 -1.28 -34.00
CA GLY A 200 -9.10 -0.53 -35.23
C GLY A 200 -9.16 0.99 -35.05
N ASP A 201 -10.23 1.59 -35.57
CA ASP A 201 -10.52 3.03 -35.51
C ASP A 201 -11.43 3.38 -34.31
N TYR A 202 -11.85 4.64 -34.21
CA TYR A 202 -12.80 5.09 -33.18
C TYR A 202 -14.18 4.42 -33.36
N PRO A 203 -14.82 3.93 -32.28
CA PRO A 203 -14.42 4.03 -30.87
C PRO A 203 -13.54 2.89 -30.33
N GLY A 204 -13.38 1.77 -31.05
CA GLY A 204 -12.66 0.58 -30.58
C GLY A 204 -11.21 0.84 -30.18
N LYS A 205 -10.52 1.77 -30.85
CA LYS A 205 -9.15 2.19 -30.49
C LYS A 205 -9.04 2.76 -29.08
N ALA A 206 -10.08 3.46 -28.61
CA ALA A 206 -10.07 4.05 -27.28
C ALA A 206 -10.17 2.98 -26.18
N PHE A 207 -11.00 1.95 -26.40
CA PHE A 207 -11.08 0.78 -25.51
C PHE A 207 -9.79 -0.05 -25.52
N LEU A 208 -9.13 -0.17 -26.67
CA LEU A 208 -7.81 -0.83 -26.76
C LEU A 208 -6.79 -0.14 -25.85
N TYR A 209 -6.66 1.19 -25.97
CA TYR A 209 -5.76 1.97 -25.11
C TYR A 209 -6.14 1.90 -23.64
N PHE A 210 -7.44 1.84 -23.33
CA PHE A 210 -7.90 1.66 -21.97
C PHE A 210 -7.48 0.30 -21.39
N GLN A 211 -7.62 -0.79 -22.15
CA GLN A 211 -7.15 -2.12 -21.72
C GLN A 211 -5.62 -2.18 -21.56
N GLU A 212 -4.86 -1.55 -22.46
CA GLU A 212 -3.40 -1.46 -22.33
C GLU A 212 -2.98 -0.71 -21.05
N ALA A 213 -3.68 0.38 -20.74
CA ALA A 213 -3.45 1.16 -19.52
C ALA A 213 -3.80 0.35 -18.25
N LEU A 214 -4.91 -0.40 -18.26
CA LEU A 214 -5.26 -1.32 -17.18
C LEU A 214 -4.24 -2.46 -17.02
N SER A 215 -3.72 -3.00 -18.13
CA SER A 215 -2.66 -4.02 -18.10
C SER A 215 -1.38 -3.47 -17.47
N ALA A 216 -1.00 -2.22 -17.81
CA ALA A 216 0.13 -1.54 -17.17
C ALA A 216 -0.12 -1.33 -15.66
N LEU A 217 -1.31 -0.90 -15.28
CA LEU A 217 -1.70 -0.73 -13.88
C LEU A 217 -1.60 -2.04 -13.07
N SER A 218 -2.03 -3.16 -13.67
CA SER A 218 -1.93 -4.50 -13.08
C SER A 218 -0.47 -4.92 -12.81
N LYS A 219 0.45 -4.58 -13.72
CA LYS A 219 1.89 -4.83 -13.57
C LYS A 219 2.52 -4.03 -12.41
N GLU A 220 1.91 -2.91 -12.01
CA GLU A 220 2.29 -2.14 -10.82
C GLU A 220 1.59 -2.64 -9.53
N GLY A 221 1.04 -3.86 -9.57
CA GLY A 221 0.54 -4.57 -8.39
C GLY A 221 -0.93 -4.28 -8.03
N ILE A 222 -1.68 -3.59 -8.89
CA ILE A 222 -3.13 -3.44 -8.73
C ILE A 222 -3.83 -4.72 -9.16
N ILE A 223 -4.75 -5.20 -8.32
CA ILE A 223 -5.56 -6.38 -8.64
C ILE A 223 -6.68 -5.97 -9.59
N LEU A 224 -6.78 -6.65 -10.72
CA LEU A 224 -7.94 -6.55 -11.60
C LEU A 224 -8.92 -7.69 -11.30
N SER A 225 -10.20 -7.34 -11.21
CA SER A 225 -11.32 -8.27 -11.08
C SER A 225 -12.45 -7.90 -12.02
N VAL A 226 -13.31 -8.86 -12.33
CA VAL A 226 -14.49 -8.65 -13.19
C VAL A 226 -15.76 -8.80 -12.39
N CYS A 227 -16.72 -7.90 -12.59
CA CYS A 227 -18.08 -8.00 -12.08
C CYS A 227 -19.06 -7.53 -13.17
N SER A 228 -19.54 -8.47 -13.99
CA SER A 228 -20.32 -8.18 -15.18
C SER A 228 -21.55 -9.09 -15.32
N LYS A 229 -22.56 -8.58 -16.01
CA LYS A 229 -23.80 -9.30 -16.33
C LYS A 229 -23.75 -9.82 -17.76
N ASN A 230 -23.08 -10.96 -17.94
CA ASN A 230 -22.96 -11.65 -19.22
C ASN A 230 -23.13 -13.16 -19.04
N ASN A 231 -23.22 -13.87 -20.17
CA ASN A 231 -22.93 -15.29 -20.22
C ASN A 231 -21.41 -15.51 -20.14
N GLU A 232 -20.96 -16.40 -19.25
CA GLU A 232 -19.54 -16.63 -18.99
C GLU A 232 -18.81 -17.23 -20.21
N GLU A 233 -19.46 -18.17 -20.91
CA GLU A 233 -18.87 -18.84 -22.07
C GLU A 233 -18.57 -17.84 -23.20
N ASP A 234 -19.52 -16.95 -23.51
CA ASP A 234 -19.37 -15.93 -24.56
C ASP A 234 -18.18 -14.99 -24.27
N VAL A 235 -18.00 -14.59 -23.00
CA VAL A 235 -16.88 -13.73 -22.58
C VAL A 235 -15.55 -14.47 -22.72
N PHE A 236 -15.49 -15.74 -22.34
CA PHE A 236 -14.27 -16.53 -22.47
C PHE A 236 -13.89 -16.73 -23.94
N ASP A 237 -14.86 -17.00 -24.80
CA ASP A 237 -14.66 -17.08 -26.24
C ASP A 237 -14.18 -15.75 -26.81
N ALA A 238 -14.76 -14.62 -26.38
CA ALA A 238 -14.30 -13.29 -26.80
C ALA A 238 -12.83 -13.03 -26.40
N TRP A 239 -12.43 -13.39 -25.18
CA TRP A 239 -11.04 -13.25 -24.72
C TRP A 239 -10.04 -14.18 -25.42
N GLU A 240 -10.50 -15.33 -25.91
CA GLU A 240 -9.64 -16.28 -26.62
C GLU A 240 -9.51 -15.93 -28.11
N GLN A 241 -10.63 -15.63 -28.77
CA GLN A 241 -10.73 -15.54 -30.22
C GLN A 241 -10.48 -14.13 -30.77
N ASN A 242 -10.83 -13.07 -30.02
CA ASN A 242 -10.70 -11.70 -30.54
C ASN A 242 -9.23 -11.22 -30.43
N PRO A 243 -8.55 -10.94 -31.57
CA PRO A 243 -7.12 -10.62 -31.58
C PRO A 243 -6.79 -9.25 -30.96
N PHE A 244 -7.79 -8.37 -30.80
CA PHE A 244 -7.62 -7.04 -30.22
C PHE A 244 -7.78 -7.03 -28.70
N MET A 245 -8.16 -8.15 -28.08
CA MET A 245 -8.25 -8.25 -26.62
C MET A 245 -6.85 -8.29 -26.00
N VAL A 246 -6.55 -7.25 -25.22
CA VAL A 246 -5.29 -7.12 -24.47
C VAL A 246 -5.41 -7.80 -23.12
N LEU A 247 -6.50 -7.53 -22.39
CA LEU A 247 -6.82 -8.21 -21.14
C LEU A 247 -7.51 -9.53 -21.45
N ARG A 248 -7.03 -10.61 -20.83
CA ARG A 248 -7.60 -11.96 -20.92
C ARG A 248 -7.91 -12.49 -19.54
N LYS A 249 -8.55 -13.66 -19.50
CA LYS A 249 -8.87 -14.37 -18.24
C LYS A 249 -7.72 -14.43 -17.24
N LYS A 250 -6.48 -14.65 -17.73
CA LYS A 250 -5.27 -14.72 -16.90
C LYS A 250 -4.88 -13.42 -16.21
N ASP A 251 -5.36 -12.27 -16.69
CA ASP A 251 -5.01 -10.95 -16.17
C ASP A 251 -5.88 -10.56 -14.96
N PHE A 252 -7.03 -11.21 -14.81
CA PHE A 252 -7.95 -11.04 -13.69
C PHE A 252 -7.70 -12.07 -12.60
N VAL A 253 -7.78 -11.64 -11.33
CA VAL A 253 -7.53 -12.50 -10.17
C VAL A 253 -8.80 -13.23 -9.74
N ALA A 254 -9.93 -12.53 -9.78
CA ALA A 254 -11.23 -13.06 -9.43
C ALA A 254 -12.29 -12.48 -10.39
N ILE A 255 -13.23 -13.33 -10.81
CA ILE A 255 -14.20 -13.03 -11.86
C ILE A 255 -15.60 -13.38 -11.33
N ARG A 256 -16.57 -12.49 -11.57
CA ARG A 256 -18.01 -12.73 -11.43
C ARG A 256 -18.68 -12.31 -12.74
N ILE A 257 -18.98 -13.30 -13.57
CA ILE A 257 -19.77 -13.13 -14.79
C ILE A 257 -21.03 -13.97 -14.60
N ASN A 258 -22.12 -13.31 -14.21
CA ASN A 258 -23.40 -13.95 -13.94
C ASN A 258 -24.51 -12.89 -13.91
N TRP A 259 -25.76 -13.32 -13.75
CA TRP A 259 -26.93 -12.43 -13.71
C TRP A 259 -27.31 -11.96 -12.29
N ASN A 260 -26.48 -12.21 -11.28
CA ASN A 260 -26.72 -11.75 -9.92
C ASN A 260 -26.47 -10.23 -9.81
N ASP A 261 -26.92 -9.62 -8.72
CA ASP A 261 -26.67 -8.21 -8.48
C ASP A 261 -25.17 -7.93 -8.25
N LYS A 262 -24.68 -6.79 -8.77
CA LYS A 262 -23.25 -6.46 -8.73
C LYS A 262 -22.75 -6.19 -7.31
N ALA A 263 -23.60 -5.67 -6.42
CA ALA A 263 -23.22 -5.43 -5.02
C ALA A 263 -22.89 -6.75 -4.28
N SER A 264 -23.75 -7.77 -4.39
CA SER A 264 -23.49 -9.10 -3.83
C SER A 264 -22.22 -9.73 -4.42
N ASN A 265 -22.04 -9.65 -5.74
CA ASN A 265 -20.83 -10.13 -6.40
C ASN A 265 -19.56 -9.43 -5.89
N ILE A 266 -19.59 -8.11 -5.67
CA ILE A 266 -18.45 -7.35 -5.10
C ILE A 266 -18.15 -7.80 -3.66
N VAL A 267 -19.16 -8.08 -2.84
CA VAL A 267 -18.96 -8.62 -1.48
C VAL A 267 -18.29 -10.00 -1.52
N GLU A 268 -18.68 -10.85 -2.47
CA GLU A 268 -18.03 -12.15 -2.66
C GLU A 268 -16.58 -12.00 -3.14
N LEU A 269 -16.32 -11.12 -4.10
CA LEU A 269 -14.97 -10.79 -4.58
C LEU A 269 -14.09 -10.30 -3.43
N SER A 270 -14.63 -9.45 -2.54
CA SER A 270 -13.94 -8.98 -1.33
C SER A 270 -13.52 -10.11 -0.39
N LYS A 271 -14.41 -11.11 -0.19
CA LYS A 271 -14.12 -12.29 0.63
C LYS A 271 -13.09 -13.20 -0.03
N GLU A 272 -13.25 -13.50 -1.32
CA GLU A 272 -12.34 -14.36 -2.08
C GLU A 272 -10.91 -13.77 -2.13
N LEU A 273 -10.80 -12.46 -2.38
CA LEU A 273 -9.52 -11.77 -2.41
C LEU A 273 -8.95 -11.49 -1.02
N ASN A 274 -9.74 -11.62 0.04
CA ASN A 274 -9.41 -11.22 1.41
C ASN A 274 -8.95 -9.75 1.49
N ILE A 275 -9.72 -8.86 0.86
CA ILE A 275 -9.47 -7.41 0.80
C ILE A 275 -10.73 -6.68 1.23
N GLY A 276 -10.60 -5.70 2.13
CA GLY A 276 -11.72 -4.88 2.57
C GLY A 276 -12.35 -4.08 1.42
N LEU A 277 -13.67 -3.89 1.48
CA LEU A 277 -14.44 -3.11 0.50
C LEU A 277 -13.94 -1.66 0.37
N ASP A 278 -13.44 -1.09 1.47
CA ASP A 278 -12.79 0.22 1.54
C ASP A 278 -11.49 0.30 0.71
N SER A 279 -10.96 -0.83 0.25
CA SER A 279 -9.78 -0.92 -0.61
C SER A 279 -10.14 -1.25 -2.08
N MET A 280 -11.42 -1.18 -2.46
CA MET A 280 -11.89 -1.51 -3.82
C MET A 280 -12.40 -0.27 -4.56
N VAL A 281 -12.20 -0.28 -5.88
CA VAL A 281 -12.79 0.66 -6.83
C VAL A 281 -13.60 -0.14 -7.83
N PHE A 282 -14.83 0.26 -8.10
CA PHE A 282 -15.71 -0.36 -9.09
C PHE A 282 -16.00 0.63 -10.22
N ILE A 283 -15.79 0.22 -11.47
CA ILE A 283 -16.13 1.01 -12.65
C ILE A 283 -17.10 0.25 -13.55
N ASP A 284 -18.06 0.99 -14.08
CA ASP A 284 -19.20 0.50 -14.84
C ASP A 284 -19.75 1.66 -15.68
N ASP A 285 -20.07 1.41 -16.95
CA ASP A 285 -20.65 2.42 -17.82
C ASP A 285 -22.07 2.81 -17.38
N ASN A 286 -22.82 1.84 -16.84
CA ASN A 286 -24.22 1.97 -16.49
C ASN A 286 -24.41 2.78 -15.19
N PRO A 287 -25.04 3.97 -15.27
CA PRO A 287 -25.22 4.83 -14.10
C PRO A 287 -26.13 4.20 -13.03
N ALA A 288 -27.05 3.31 -13.39
CA ALA A 288 -27.93 2.65 -12.44
C ALA A 288 -27.18 1.61 -11.58
N GLU A 289 -26.29 0.82 -12.20
CA GLU A 289 -25.43 -0.12 -11.48
C GLU A 289 -24.45 0.63 -10.56
N ARG A 290 -23.86 1.74 -11.06
CA ARG A 290 -23.01 2.60 -10.23
C ARG A 290 -23.74 3.12 -8.99
N GLU A 291 -24.95 3.64 -9.16
CA GLU A 291 -25.73 4.19 -8.06
C GLU A 291 -26.16 3.11 -7.05
N LEU A 292 -26.56 1.94 -7.53
CA LEU A 292 -26.91 0.80 -6.67
C LEU A 292 -25.72 0.38 -5.79
N VAL A 293 -24.51 0.30 -6.37
CA VAL A 293 -23.29 -0.03 -5.62
C VAL A 293 -22.93 1.09 -4.64
N LYS A 294 -23.06 2.37 -5.02
CA LYS A 294 -22.82 3.52 -4.10
C LYS A 294 -23.75 3.45 -2.87
N GLN A 295 -25.01 3.12 -3.06
CA GLN A 295 -25.99 3.03 -1.97
C GLN A 295 -25.80 1.80 -1.09
N THR A 296 -25.53 0.64 -1.70
CA THR A 296 -25.43 -0.63 -0.98
C THR A 296 -24.08 -0.82 -0.30
N LEU A 297 -23.00 -0.33 -0.93
CA LEU A 297 -21.62 -0.51 -0.51
C LEU A 297 -20.89 0.84 -0.48
N PRO A 298 -21.23 1.76 0.44
CA PRO A 298 -20.66 3.12 0.48
C PRO A 298 -19.13 3.16 0.69
N MET A 299 -18.53 2.04 1.10
CA MET A 299 -17.08 1.93 1.29
C MET A 299 -16.33 1.70 -0.04
N VAL A 300 -17.00 1.18 -1.07
CA VAL A 300 -16.43 0.95 -2.39
C VAL A 300 -16.40 2.29 -3.13
N ALA A 301 -15.25 2.65 -3.71
CA ALA A 301 -15.17 3.83 -4.55
C ALA A 301 -15.82 3.55 -5.91
N VAL A 302 -16.73 4.42 -6.34
CA VAL A 302 -17.45 4.27 -7.62
C VAL A 302 -17.32 5.57 -8.42
N PRO A 303 -16.26 5.71 -9.23
CA PRO A 303 -16.03 6.90 -10.06
C PRO A 303 -17.09 7.02 -11.16
N ASP A 304 -17.35 8.24 -11.61
CA ASP A 304 -18.27 8.46 -12.72
C ASP A 304 -17.58 8.10 -14.05
N PHE A 305 -18.03 7.02 -14.68
CA PHE A 305 -17.49 6.56 -15.95
C PHE A 305 -17.88 7.52 -17.09
N PRO A 306 -16.97 7.82 -18.03
CA PRO A 306 -17.24 8.75 -19.10
C PRO A 306 -18.30 8.22 -20.07
N LYS A 307 -19.14 9.14 -20.59
CA LYS A 307 -20.17 8.80 -21.59
C LYS A 307 -19.61 8.52 -22.99
N GLN A 308 -18.38 8.95 -23.26
CA GLN A 308 -17.78 8.91 -24.60
C GLN A 308 -16.41 8.25 -24.53
N ALA A 309 -16.15 7.32 -25.43
CA ALA A 309 -14.93 6.51 -25.42
C ALA A 309 -13.65 7.35 -25.54
N TYR A 310 -13.67 8.48 -26.25
CA TYR A 310 -12.49 9.35 -26.38
C TYR A 310 -12.04 9.98 -25.04
N MET A 311 -12.88 9.95 -24.00
CA MET A 311 -12.53 10.45 -22.66
C MET A 311 -11.84 9.40 -21.80
N LEU A 312 -11.81 8.12 -22.21
CA LEU A 312 -11.19 7.03 -21.44
C LEU A 312 -9.73 7.29 -21.04
N PRO A 313 -8.85 7.87 -21.88
CA PRO A 313 -7.49 8.20 -21.47
C PRO A 313 -7.44 9.20 -20.30
N GLN A 314 -8.26 10.25 -20.36
CA GLN A 314 -8.34 11.25 -19.29
C GLN A 314 -8.94 10.66 -18.02
N PHE A 315 -10.01 9.87 -18.16
CA PHE A 315 -10.63 9.16 -17.06
C PHE A 315 -9.65 8.22 -16.36
N PHE A 316 -8.87 7.43 -17.11
CA PHE A 316 -7.86 6.54 -16.54
C PHE A 316 -6.81 7.30 -15.73
N MET A 317 -6.28 8.42 -16.26
CA MET A 317 -5.31 9.24 -15.53
C MET A 317 -5.88 9.78 -14.23
N GLN A 318 -7.14 10.21 -14.24
CA GLN A 318 -7.85 10.65 -13.04
C GLN A 318 -8.07 9.49 -12.05
N LEU A 319 -8.52 8.33 -12.54
CA LEU A 319 -8.73 7.12 -11.76
C LEU A 319 -7.45 6.71 -11.01
N VAL A 320 -6.31 6.70 -11.71
CA VAL A 320 -5.02 6.38 -11.09
C VAL A 320 -4.67 7.39 -10.01
N ARG A 321 -4.69 8.69 -10.34
CA ARG A 321 -4.36 9.77 -9.40
C ARG A 321 -5.21 9.75 -8.13
N ASP A 322 -6.52 9.54 -8.29
CA ASP A 322 -7.48 9.70 -7.20
C ASP A 322 -7.54 8.45 -6.30
N TYR A 323 -7.16 7.25 -6.79
CA TYR A 323 -7.36 5.99 -6.05
C TYR A 323 -6.14 5.06 -5.94
N PHE A 324 -5.21 5.10 -6.89
CA PHE A 324 -4.15 4.10 -7.04
C PHE A 324 -2.73 4.66 -6.97
N GLU A 325 -2.55 5.97 -7.11
CA GLU A 325 -1.28 6.68 -7.03
C GLU A 325 -0.69 6.55 -5.62
N VAL A 326 0.53 5.99 -5.54
CA VAL A 326 1.34 5.95 -4.31
C VAL A 326 2.76 6.31 -4.68
N TYR A 327 3.42 7.06 -3.78
CA TYR A 327 4.84 7.39 -3.84
C TYR A 327 5.80 6.22 -3.59
N GLU A 328 5.29 4.98 -3.54
CA GLU A 328 6.10 3.82 -3.21
C GLU A 328 5.55 2.57 -3.90
N ILE A 329 6.33 2.03 -4.82
CA ILE A 329 6.18 0.67 -5.32
C ILE A 329 7.21 -0.14 -4.56
N THR A 330 6.79 -0.84 -3.51
CA THR A 330 7.72 -1.75 -2.85
C THR A 330 7.94 -2.95 -3.77
N GLY A 331 9.13 -3.54 -3.81
CA GLY A 331 9.36 -4.76 -4.60
C GLY A 331 8.43 -5.94 -4.21
N GLU A 332 7.77 -5.84 -3.05
CA GLU A 332 6.72 -6.77 -2.60
C GLU A 332 5.40 -6.60 -3.38
N ASP A 333 5.06 -5.39 -3.88
CA ASP A 333 3.83 -5.12 -4.62
C ASP A 333 3.78 -5.79 -5.99
N LYS A 334 4.92 -5.91 -6.68
CA LYS A 334 5.00 -6.62 -7.97
C LYS A 334 4.69 -8.13 -7.84
N LYS A 335 4.96 -8.71 -6.67
CA LYS A 335 4.66 -10.12 -6.36
C LYS A 335 3.28 -10.34 -5.73
N LYS A 336 2.56 -9.27 -5.36
CA LYS A 336 1.25 -9.38 -4.71
C LYS A 336 0.19 -9.90 -5.67
N THR A 337 0.15 -9.45 -6.92
CA THR A 337 -0.84 -9.93 -7.89
C THR A 337 -0.72 -11.45 -8.09
N GLU A 338 0.50 -11.97 -8.23
CA GLU A 338 0.77 -13.42 -8.31
C GLU A 338 0.32 -14.15 -7.04
N GLN A 339 0.59 -13.57 -5.87
CA GLN A 339 0.17 -14.14 -4.59
C GLN A 339 -1.36 -14.16 -4.42
N TYR A 340 -2.07 -13.12 -4.87
CA TYR A 340 -3.53 -13.10 -4.84
C TYR A 340 -4.12 -14.11 -5.82
N LYS A 341 -3.52 -14.29 -7.01
CA LYS A 341 -3.90 -15.36 -7.95
C LYS A 341 -3.72 -16.74 -7.30
N ALA A 342 -2.56 -16.99 -6.69
CA ALA A 342 -2.31 -18.24 -5.97
C ALA A 342 -3.33 -18.45 -4.82
N ASN A 343 -3.70 -17.40 -4.08
CA ASN A 343 -4.74 -17.51 -3.04
C ASN A 343 -6.13 -17.84 -3.62
N ALA A 344 -6.55 -17.17 -4.70
CA ALA A 344 -7.83 -17.44 -5.35
C ALA A 344 -7.88 -18.86 -5.95
N GLU A 345 -6.77 -19.35 -6.52
CA GLU A 345 -6.63 -20.75 -6.95
C GLU A 345 -6.72 -21.71 -5.76
N ARG A 346 -6.06 -21.43 -4.63
CA ARG A 346 -6.17 -22.23 -3.40
C ARG A 346 -7.61 -22.34 -2.92
N THR A 347 -8.38 -21.24 -2.92
CA THR A 347 -9.80 -21.25 -2.53
C THR A 347 -10.64 -22.10 -3.47
N ARG A 348 -10.40 -22.03 -4.78
CA ARG A 348 -11.07 -22.87 -5.78
C ARG A 348 -10.73 -24.36 -5.63
N GLU A 349 -9.47 -24.66 -5.33
CA GLU A 349 -9.02 -26.04 -5.07
C GLU A 349 -9.60 -26.58 -3.76
N GLN A 350 -9.66 -25.76 -2.71
CA GLN A 350 -10.27 -26.14 -1.43
C GLN A 350 -11.73 -26.61 -1.60
N ALA A 351 -12.49 -25.96 -2.51
CA ALA A 351 -13.87 -26.35 -2.79
C ALA A 351 -14.03 -27.74 -3.45
N LYS A 352 -12.93 -28.35 -3.94
CA LYS A 352 -12.93 -29.69 -4.56
C LYS A 352 -12.78 -30.83 -3.56
N PHE A 353 -12.39 -30.55 -2.32
CA PHE A 353 -12.12 -31.57 -1.30
C PHE A 353 -13.25 -31.63 -0.27
N LEU A 354 -13.69 -32.86 0.06
CA LEU A 354 -14.70 -33.13 1.09
C LEU A 354 -14.10 -33.11 2.52
N ASN A 355 -12.79 -33.34 2.64
CA ASN A 355 -12.07 -33.39 3.91
C ASN A 355 -10.92 -32.38 3.92
N PHE A 356 -10.82 -31.62 5.02
CA PHE A 356 -9.82 -30.57 5.19
C PHE A 356 -8.39 -31.11 5.28
N GLU A 357 -8.17 -32.30 5.86
CA GLU A 357 -6.83 -32.89 5.95
C GLU A 357 -6.30 -33.34 4.58
N ASP A 358 -7.17 -33.89 3.73
CA ASP A 358 -6.81 -34.28 2.36
C ASP A 358 -6.47 -33.06 1.51
N PHE A 359 -7.18 -31.95 1.72
CA PHE A 359 -6.81 -30.67 1.14
C PHE A 359 -5.41 -30.22 1.59
N LEU A 360 -5.11 -30.24 2.90
CA LEU A 360 -3.78 -29.87 3.41
C LEU A 360 -2.66 -30.75 2.85
N ARG A 361 -2.88 -32.07 2.73
CA ARG A 361 -1.94 -32.99 2.06
C ARG A 361 -1.70 -32.59 0.61
N SER A 362 -2.76 -32.25 -0.11
CA SER A 362 -2.67 -31.84 -1.52
C SER A 362 -1.90 -30.53 -1.75
N LEU A 363 -1.71 -29.70 -0.72
CA LEU A 363 -0.99 -28.43 -0.81
C LEU A 363 0.53 -28.61 -0.80
N GLU A 364 1.05 -29.78 -0.36
CA GLU A 364 2.49 -30.05 -0.21
C GLU A 364 3.21 -28.94 0.60
N ILE A 365 2.67 -28.62 1.78
CA ILE A 365 3.16 -27.50 2.60
C ILE A 365 4.56 -27.80 3.13
N LYS A 366 5.50 -26.89 2.84
CA LYS A 366 6.87 -26.89 3.35
C LYS A 366 7.04 -25.74 4.33
N ILE A 367 7.52 -26.06 5.53
CA ILE A 367 7.79 -25.11 6.61
C ILE A 367 9.28 -25.16 6.93
N GLU A 368 9.97 -24.05 6.69
CA GLU A 368 11.38 -23.92 7.06
C GLU A 368 11.48 -23.00 8.27
N LEU A 369 11.95 -23.54 9.40
CA LEU A 369 12.26 -22.76 10.58
C LEU A 369 13.68 -22.19 10.46
N GLN A 370 13.82 -20.91 10.78
CA GLN A 370 15.11 -20.22 10.78
C GLN A 370 15.26 -19.40 12.06
N LYS A 371 16.48 -19.31 12.59
CA LYS A 371 16.83 -18.28 13.57
C LYS A 371 16.91 -16.93 12.87
N VAL A 372 16.71 -15.85 13.62
CA VAL A 372 16.91 -14.51 13.08
C VAL A 372 18.39 -14.31 12.71
N ASP A 373 18.63 -13.71 11.55
CA ASP A 373 19.95 -13.41 10.99
C ASP A 373 19.97 -12.02 10.35
N SER A 374 21.14 -11.54 9.93
CA SER A 374 21.28 -10.22 9.32
C SER A 374 20.43 -10.00 8.07
N PHE A 375 20.02 -11.06 7.37
CA PHE A 375 19.24 -10.99 6.13
C PHE A 375 17.73 -10.93 6.39
N ASN A 376 17.24 -11.49 7.50
CA ASN A 376 15.81 -11.58 7.78
C ASN A 376 15.29 -10.54 8.80
N ILE A 377 16.16 -9.81 9.50
CA ILE A 377 15.79 -8.73 10.45
C ILE A 377 14.81 -7.72 9.85
N SER A 378 15.11 -7.20 8.64
CA SER A 378 14.26 -6.21 7.97
C SER A 378 12.84 -6.72 7.75
N ARG A 379 12.73 -7.99 7.33
CA ARG A 379 11.43 -8.62 7.08
C ARG A 379 10.65 -8.86 8.37
N ILE A 380 11.31 -9.29 9.44
CA ILE A 380 10.67 -9.51 10.75
C ILE A 380 10.17 -8.20 11.34
N ALA A 381 11.00 -7.15 11.33
CA ALA A 381 10.60 -5.81 11.75
C ALA A 381 9.36 -5.34 10.97
N GLN A 382 9.40 -5.41 9.63
CA GLN A 382 8.27 -5.05 8.77
C GLN A 382 6.99 -5.84 9.09
N MET A 383 7.12 -7.14 9.39
CA MET A 383 5.98 -7.98 9.76
C MET A 383 5.37 -7.55 11.10
N THR A 384 6.19 -7.18 12.08
CA THR A 384 5.69 -6.66 13.36
C THR A 384 4.89 -5.37 13.17
N GLN A 385 5.28 -4.51 12.23
CA GLN A 385 4.57 -3.27 11.88
C GLN A 385 3.22 -3.52 11.18
N LYS A 386 3.14 -4.51 10.31
CA LYS A 386 1.98 -4.74 9.44
C LYS A 386 0.94 -5.70 10.04
N THR A 387 1.34 -6.64 10.88
CA THR A 387 0.46 -7.71 11.37
C THR A 387 -0.36 -7.26 12.58
N ASN A 388 -1.68 -7.25 12.40
CA ASN A 388 -2.65 -6.83 13.42
C ASN A 388 -3.63 -7.94 13.86
N GLN A 389 -3.96 -8.87 12.96
CA GLN A 389 -5.02 -9.87 13.21
C GLN A 389 -4.53 -11.10 13.96
N PHE A 390 -3.30 -11.56 13.66
CA PHE A 390 -2.63 -12.64 14.38
C PHE A 390 -1.31 -12.10 14.96
N ASN A 391 -1.45 -11.29 16.01
CA ASN A 391 -0.34 -10.74 16.77
C ASN A 391 -0.79 -10.65 18.24
N LEU A 392 -0.16 -11.45 19.11
CA LEU A 392 -0.67 -11.71 20.45
C LEU A 392 -0.46 -10.55 21.42
N THR A 393 0.53 -9.68 21.16
CA THR A 393 0.75 -8.48 21.99
C THR A 393 0.64 -7.18 21.21
N THR A 394 0.61 -7.24 19.88
CA THR A 394 0.64 -6.09 18.95
C THR A 394 1.86 -5.18 19.09
N GLN A 395 2.92 -5.67 19.75
CA GLN A 395 4.19 -4.96 19.86
C GLN A 395 4.85 -4.79 18.49
N ARG A 396 5.51 -3.64 18.33
CA ARG A 396 6.09 -3.14 17.09
C ARG A 396 7.58 -2.98 17.29
N TYR A 397 8.36 -3.63 16.43
CA TYR A 397 9.81 -3.60 16.47
C TYR A 397 10.34 -2.99 15.17
N SER A 398 11.22 -2.01 15.28
CA SER A 398 12.08 -1.55 14.20
C SER A 398 13.24 -2.53 13.99
N GLU A 399 14.01 -2.37 12.91
CA GLU A 399 15.22 -3.18 12.73
C GLU A 399 16.25 -2.97 13.83
N ALA A 400 16.34 -1.74 14.35
CA ALA A 400 17.24 -1.41 15.46
C ALA A 400 16.79 -2.14 16.73
N ASP A 401 15.47 -2.16 17.01
CA ASP A 401 14.94 -2.89 18.15
C ASP A 401 15.23 -4.39 18.05
N VAL A 402 15.00 -5.01 16.88
CA VAL A 402 15.29 -6.44 16.70
C VAL A 402 16.78 -6.75 16.91
N ARG A 403 17.69 -5.89 16.44
CA ARG A 403 19.13 -6.04 16.70
C ARG A 403 19.44 -5.93 18.19
N GLN A 404 18.87 -4.94 18.87
CA GLN A 404 19.06 -4.73 20.31
C GLN A 404 18.50 -5.92 21.13
N LEU A 405 17.38 -6.50 20.73
CA LEU A 405 16.83 -7.70 21.38
C LEU A 405 17.79 -8.89 21.27
N LEU A 406 18.47 -9.04 20.13
CA LEU A 406 19.48 -10.08 19.95
C LEU A 406 20.72 -9.85 20.82
N ASP A 407 21.16 -8.60 20.93
CA ASP A 407 22.26 -8.23 21.82
C ASP A 407 21.90 -8.58 23.28
N ASN A 408 20.63 -8.39 23.66
CA ASN A 408 20.05 -8.79 24.94
C ASN A 408 19.75 -10.30 25.06
N GLN A 409 20.31 -11.14 24.17
CA GLN A 409 20.17 -12.60 24.19
C GLN A 409 18.74 -13.13 24.00
N TRP A 410 17.84 -12.35 23.40
CA TRP A 410 16.52 -12.86 23.05
C TRP A 410 16.62 -13.94 21.97
N LYS A 411 15.83 -15.01 22.11
CA LYS A 411 15.68 -16.04 21.07
C LYS A 411 14.54 -15.63 20.14
N ILE A 412 14.87 -15.35 18.88
CA ILE A 412 13.90 -15.01 17.84
C ILE A 412 13.92 -16.07 16.76
N TYR A 413 12.80 -16.76 16.59
CA TYR A 413 12.60 -17.75 15.53
C TYR A 413 11.59 -17.23 14.52
N CYS A 414 11.81 -17.54 13.25
CA CYS A 414 10.87 -17.23 12.18
C CYS A 414 10.62 -18.45 11.28
N ILE A 415 9.47 -18.44 10.60
CA ILE A 415 9.12 -19.47 9.62
C ILE A 415 9.03 -18.89 8.23
N ARG A 416 9.57 -19.63 7.26
CA ARG A 416 9.27 -19.49 5.84
C ARG A 416 8.32 -20.62 5.44
N VAL A 417 7.28 -20.29 4.68
CA VAL A 417 6.26 -21.26 4.28
C VAL A 417 6.09 -21.22 2.77
N SER A 418 6.14 -22.39 2.14
CA SER A 418 5.78 -22.57 0.73
C SER A 418 4.78 -23.70 0.57
N ASP A 419 4.00 -23.65 -0.51
CA ASP A 419 3.11 -24.72 -0.95
C ASP A 419 3.25 -24.90 -2.47
N LYS A 420 2.55 -25.87 -3.07
CA LYS A 420 2.63 -26.15 -4.52
C LYS A 420 2.30 -24.95 -5.42
N PHE A 421 1.59 -23.94 -4.90
CA PHE A 421 1.20 -22.74 -5.65
C PHE A 421 2.22 -21.61 -5.52
N GLY A 422 3.17 -21.70 -4.59
CA GLY A 422 4.25 -20.72 -4.49
C GLY A 422 4.82 -20.53 -3.09
N ASP A 423 5.85 -19.71 -3.02
CA ASP A 423 6.56 -19.35 -1.80
C ASP A 423 5.94 -18.12 -1.15
N ASN A 424 5.48 -18.25 0.10
CA ASN A 424 4.89 -17.15 0.85
C ASN A 424 5.94 -16.31 1.60
N GLY A 425 7.21 -16.72 1.56
CA GLY A 425 8.32 -16.08 2.24
C GLY A 425 8.24 -16.25 3.76
N ILE A 426 8.94 -15.36 4.49
CA ILE A 426 8.84 -15.31 5.96
C ILE A 426 7.45 -14.82 6.35
N THR A 427 6.73 -15.65 7.08
CA THR A 427 5.30 -15.50 7.37
C THR A 427 4.95 -15.63 8.85
N GLY A 428 5.91 -15.90 9.73
CA GLY A 428 5.68 -15.92 11.17
C GLY A 428 6.95 -15.68 11.96
N ALA A 429 6.81 -15.15 13.17
CA ALA A 429 7.91 -14.95 14.11
C ALA A 429 7.43 -15.14 15.55
N VAL A 430 8.34 -15.63 16.40
CA VAL A 430 8.17 -15.71 17.86
C VAL A 430 9.39 -15.10 18.55
N PHE A 431 9.12 -14.31 19.59
CA PHE A 431 10.11 -13.59 20.38
C PHE A 431 10.09 -14.15 21.79
N ILE A 432 11.26 -14.58 22.28
CA ILE A 432 11.39 -15.25 23.58
C ILE A 432 12.54 -14.62 24.36
N ALA A 433 12.25 -14.22 25.59
CA ALA A 433 13.20 -13.63 26.53
C ALA A 433 13.05 -14.30 27.89
N ASP A 434 14.13 -14.75 28.52
CA ASP A 434 14.11 -15.30 29.88
C ASP A 434 13.01 -16.35 30.14
N ASN A 435 12.81 -17.28 29.20
CA ASN A 435 11.73 -18.29 29.23
C ASN A 435 10.30 -17.70 29.26
N SER A 436 10.12 -16.49 28.71
CA SER A 436 8.84 -15.84 28.46
C SER A 436 8.65 -15.63 26.96
N ILE A 437 7.47 -15.98 26.45
CA ILE A 437 7.04 -15.66 25.10
C ILE A 437 6.52 -14.21 25.09
N GLU A 438 7.32 -13.32 24.53
CA GLU A 438 7.07 -11.89 24.51
C GLU A 438 6.15 -11.47 23.36
N ASN A 439 6.24 -12.15 22.22
CA ASN A 439 5.27 -12.01 21.14
C ASN A 439 5.26 -13.22 20.20
N ILE A 440 4.08 -13.51 19.65
CA ILE A 440 3.89 -14.39 18.51
C ILE A 440 3.08 -13.62 17.48
N LEU A 441 3.55 -13.64 16.24
CA LEU A 441 2.80 -13.10 15.12
C LEU A 441 2.94 -13.94 13.86
N LEU A 442 1.85 -14.01 13.11
CA LEU A 442 1.78 -14.69 11.83
C LEU A 442 1.05 -13.85 10.79
N SER A 443 1.53 -13.90 9.56
CA SER A 443 0.89 -13.28 8.42
C SER A 443 -0.44 -13.98 8.13
N CYS A 444 -1.46 -13.21 7.72
CA CYS A 444 -2.77 -13.76 7.35
C CYS A 444 -2.72 -14.79 6.20
N ARG A 445 -1.62 -14.83 5.44
CA ARG A 445 -1.43 -15.68 4.26
C ARG A 445 -1.38 -17.18 4.57
N ILE A 446 -1.06 -17.56 5.81
CA ILE A 446 -0.87 -18.97 6.20
C ILE A 446 -1.88 -19.43 7.25
N LEU A 447 -2.75 -18.53 7.74
CA LEU A 447 -3.71 -18.82 8.80
C LEU A 447 -4.82 -19.77 8.35
N GLY A 448 -5.40 -20.47 9.31
CA GLY A 448 -6.50 -21.40 9.07
C GLY A 448 -6.05 -22.76 8.55
N LYS A 449 -4.75 -22.96 8.31
CA LYS A 449 -4.16 -24.24 7.90
C LYS A 449 -3.66 -25.06 9.10
N GLY A 450 -3.53 -24.46 10.29
CA GLY A 450 -2.93 -25.10 11.47
C GLY A 450 -1.41 -24.94 11.55
N ILE A 451 -0.83 -24.16 10.65
CA ILE A 451 0.61 -23.83 10.61
C ILE A 451 1.04 -23.08 11.87
N GLU A 452 0.15 -22.23 12.42
CA GLU A 452 0.37 -21.50 13.66
C GLU A 452 0.70 -22.44 14.83
N THR A 453 -0.04 -23.55 14.96
CA THR A 453 0.17 -24.54 16.00
C THR A 453 1.42 -25.38 15.72
N ALA A 454 1.62 -25.80 14.47
CA ALA A 454 2.80 -26.56 14.06
C ALA A 454 4.10 -25.79 14.34
N PHE A 455 4.12 -24.49 14.00
CA PHE A 455 5.26 -23.61 14.25
C PHE A 455 5.62 -23.54 15.74
N ILE A 456 4.64 -23.25 16.60
CA ILE A 456 4.91 -23.09 18.02
C ILE A 456 5.30 -24.41 18.68
N LYS A 457 4.66 -25.53 18.33
CA LYS A 457 5.07 -26.86 18.79
C LYS A 457 6.50 -27.19 18.37
N PHE A 458 6.91 -26.78 17.17
CA PHE A 458 8.26 -26.99 16.68
C PHE A 458 9.30 -26.14 17.44
N VAL A 459 8.97 -24.89 17.75
CA VAL A 459 9.81 -24.05 18.62
C VAL A 459 9.92 -24.62 20.03
N PHE A 460 8.82 -25.13 20.60
CA PHE A 460 8.85 -25.77 21.92
C PHE A 460 9.74 -27.00 21.95
N LYS A 461 9.76 -27.82 20.89
CA LYS A 461 10.71 -28.95 20.80
C LYS A 461 12.16 -28.48 20.92
N LEU A 462 12.54 -27.44 20.18
CA LEU A 462 13.89 -26.89 20.25
C LEU A 462 14.22 -26.31 21.64
N LEU A 463 13.26 -25.67 22.29
CA LEU A 463 13.47 -25.12 23.64
C LEU A 463 13.61 -26.22 24.69
N VAL A 464 12.84 -27.30 24.58
CA VAL A 464 12.96 -28.48 25.45
C VAL A 464 14.32 -29.17 25.24
N GLU A 465 14.79 -29.27 23.99
CA GLU A 465 16.14 -29.76 23.66
C GLU A 465 17.24 -28.86 24.24
N ASP A 466 17.00 -27.54 24.31
CA ASP A 466 17.85 -26.55 24.98
C ASP A 466 17.69 -26.53 26.52
N GLY A 467 16.88 -27.42 27.11
CA GLY A 467 16.71 -27.58 28.55
C GLY A 467 15.64 -26.69 29.21
N VAL A 468 14.77 -26.03 28.43
CA VAL A 468 13.65 -25.23 28.94
C VAL A 468 12.44 -26.13 29.18
N SER A 469 11.98 -26.20 30.44
CA SER A 469 10.83 -27.03 30.83
C SER A 469 9.50 -26.25 30.92
N ALA A 470 9.55 -24.95 31.19
CA ALA A 470 8.37 -24.11 31.35
C ALA A 470 8.52 -22.77 30.64
N LEU A 471 7.40 -22.23 30.16
CA LEU A 471 7.33 -20.91 29.55
C LEU A 471 6.20 -20.07 30.13
N GLU A 472 6.51 -18.79 30.38
CA GLU A 472 5.51 -17.75 30.58
C GLU A 472 5.06 -17.16 29.24
N ALA A 473 3.88 -16.55 29.21
CA ALA A 473 3.41 -15.81 28.05
C ALA A 473 2.37 -14.75 28.45
N LYS A 474 2.14 -13.79 27.55
CA LYS A 474 1.08 -12.78 27.73
C LYS A 474 0.30 -12.53 26.45
N PHE A 475 -0.99 -12.26 26.62
CA PHE A 475 -1.88 -11.79 25.56
C PHE A 475 -2.41 -10.41 25.90
N ILE A 476 -2.19 -9.43 25.01
CA ILE A 476 -2.67 -8.06 25.15
C ILE A 476 -3.82 -7.86 24.16
N PRO A 477 -5.08 -7.72 24.63
CA PRO A 477 -6.23 -7.62 23.74
C PRO A 477 -6.27 -6.28 23.01
N THR A 478 -6.68 -6.34 21.75
CA THR A 478 -7.04 -5.18 20.92
C THR A 478 -8.32 -5.52 20.13
N LEU A 479 -8.95 -4.51 19.54
CA LEU A 479 -10.08 -4.74 18.63
C LEU A 479 -9.73 -5.67 17.45
N LYS A 480 -8.46 -5.70 17.02
CA LYS A 480 -8.02 -6.39 15.80
C LYS A 480 -7.52 -7.82 16.03
N ASN A 481 -7.00 -8.15 17.21
CA ASN A 481 -6.45 -9.48 17.51
C ASN A 481 -7.41 -10.39 18.32
N ARG A 482 -8.69 -10.00 18.45
CA ARG A 482 -9.69 -10.77 19.20
C ARG A 482 -9.83 -12.22 18.73
N GLN A 483 -9.60 -12.49 17.45
CA GLN A 483 -9.67 -13.83 16.86
C GLN A 483 -8.60 -14.82 17.38
N VAL A 484 -7.55 -14.34 18.05
CA VAL A 484 -6.48 -15.19 18.62
C VAL A 484 -6.44 -15.16 20.15
N ALA A 485 -7.48 -14.63 20.79
CA ALA A 485 -7.54 -14.48 22.25
C ALA A 485 -7.55 -15.81 23.03
N ASP A 486 -7.76 -16.93 22.33
CA ASP A 486 -7.78 -18.29 22.85
C ASP A 486 -6.54 -19.12 22.44
N PHE A 487 -5.58 -18.51 21.73
CA PHE A 487 -4.51 -19.27 21.09
C PHE A 487 -3.59 -19.98 22.09
N TYR A 488 -3.23 -19.31 23.19
CA TYR A 488 -2.47 -19.93 24.27
C TYR A 488 -3.26 -21.03 24.99
N ASP A 489 -4.56 -20.82 25.20
CA ASP A 489 -5.45 -21.82 25.80
C ASP A 489 -5.47 -23.12 24.94
N ARG A 490 -5.56 -22.98 23.62
CA ARG A 490 -5.49 -24.10 22.66
C ARG A 490 -4.13 -24.80 22.62
N LEU A 491 -3.06 -24.11 22.99
CA LEU A 491 -1.72 -24.68 23.11
C LEU A 491 -1.48 -25.38 24.47
N GLY A 492 -2.45 -25.33 25.40
CA GLY A 492 -2.35 -25.97 26.71
C GLY A 492 -1.73 -25.08 27.80
N PHE A 493 -1.64 -23.76 27.58
CA PHE A 493 -1.24 -22.83 28.62
C PHE A 493 -2.40 -22.58 29.58
N SER A 494 -2.07 -22.43 30.86
CA SER A 494 -3.03 -22.06 31.91
C SER A 494 -2.94 -20.57 32.20
N VAL A 495 -4.10 -19.91 32.34
CA VAL A 495 -4.18 -18.50 32.75
C VAL A 495 -3.77 -18.40 34.23
N MET A 496 -2.73 -17.62 34.50
CA MET A 496 -2.24 -17.37 35.86
C MET A 496 -2.94 -16.18 36.50
N ARG A 497 -3.09 -15.09 35.74
CA ARG A 497 -3.77 -13.87 36.18
C ARG A 497 -4.26 -13.03 35.00
N VAL A 498 -5.20 -12.13 35.28
CA VAL A 498 -5.72 -11.13 34.34
C VAL A 498 -5.66 -9.75 34.99
N GLU A 499 -4.94 -8.82 34.37
CA GLU A 499 -4.74 -7.44 34.87
C GLU A 499 -4.98 -6.45 33.74
N GLU A 500 -5.85 -5.46 33.94
CA GLU A 500 -6.18 -4.43 32.93
C GLU A 500 -6.55 -5.01 31.54
N GLY A 501 -7.13 -6.21 31.53
CA GLY A 501 -7.50 -6.95 30.31
C GLY A 501 -6.36 -7.78 29.69
N VAL A 502 -5.11 -7.63 30.14
CA VAL A 502 -3.98 -8.47 29.75
C VAL A 502 -4.09 -9.82 30.45
N LYS A 503 -3.98 -10.91 29.70
CA LYS A 503 -3.94 -12.27 30.25
C LYS A 503 -2.49 -12.75 30.34
N TYR A 504 -2.09 -13.25 31.50
CA TYR A 504 -0.79 -13.87 31.72
C TYR A 504 -0.96 -15.38 31.84
N TYR A 505 -0.05 -16.11 31.21
CA TYR A 505 -0.14 -17.54 30.99
C TYR A 505 1.14 -18.26 31.42
N MET A 506 1.03 -19.53 31.77
CA MET A 506 2.16 -20.42 32.05
C MET A 506 1.88 -21.82 31.49
N ALA A 507 2.89 -22.48 30.94
CA ALA A 507 2.84 -23.90 30.58
C ALA A 507 4.15 -24.62 30.91
N ASN A 508 4.04 -25.88 31.33
CA ASN A 508 5.16 -26.82 31.33
C ASN A 508 5.24 -27.44 29.93
N ILE A 509 6.08 -26.86 29.07
CA ILE A 509 6.13 -27.20 27.64
C ILE A 509 6.69 -28.60 27.38
N ASP A 510 7.47 -29.15 28.32
CA ASP A 510 7.99 -30.52 28.32
C ASP A 510 6.89 -31.58 28.52
N LYS A 511 5.73 -31.18 29.04
CA LYS A 511 4.56 -32.05 29.27
C LYS A 511 3.47 -31.90 28.21
N LEU A 512 3.63 -30.97 27.27
CA LEU A 512 2.64 -30.75 26.20
C LEU A 512 2.81 -31.80 25.09
N ASP A 513 1.72 -32.10 24.39
CA ASP A 513 1.80 -32.85 23.15
C ASP A 513 2.40 -31.98 22.04
N LEU A 514 3.67 -32.23 21.72
CA LEU A 514 4.41 -31.54 20.66
C LEU A 514 4.36 -32.29 19.32
N SER A 515 3.46 -33.26 19.14
CA SER A 515 3.25 -33.92 17.85
C SER A 515 2.82 -32.91 16.78
N ILE A 516 3.42 -33.03 15.60
CA ILE A 516 3.10 -32.20 14.43
C ILE A 516 2.60 -33.16 13.35
N PRO A 517 1.48 -32.83 12.66
CA PRO A 517 0.96 -33.69 11.60
C PRO A 517 1.97 -33.97 10.49
N ASP A 518 1.91 -35.17 9.93
CA ASP A 518 2.84 -35.73 8.95
C ASP A 518 2.72 -35.09 7.55
N TYR A 519 1.64 -34.36 7.29
CA TYR A 519 1.41 -33.65 6.03
C TYR A 519 2.19 -32.33 5.91
N TYR A 520 2.97 -31.95 6.93
CA TYR A 520 3.94 -30.85 6.86
C TYR A 520 5.35 -31.37 6.62
N SER A 521 6.02 -30.87 5.59
CA SER A 521 7.46 -31.05 5.44
C SER A 521 8.19 -29.95 6.20
N ILE A 522 8.82 -30.29 7.33
CA ILE A 522 9.49 -29.32 8.22
C ILE A 522 11.00 -29.47 8.16
N THR A 523 11.71 -28.36 7.92
CA THR A 523 13.18 -28.30 7.92
C THR A 523 13.67 -27.21 8.87
N VAL A 524 14.87 -27.41 9.44
CA VAL A 524 15.59 -26.37 10.20
C VAL A 524 16.73 -25.87 9.33
N LYS A 525 16.73 -24.57 9.04
CA LYS A 525 17.89 -23.92 8.43
C LYS A 525 18.89 -23.61 9.54
N GLN A 526 20.04 -24.29 9.50
CA GLN A 526 21.15 -24.08 10.42
C GLN A 526 21.78 -22.71 10.24
#